data_AF-A0A9E4J5X6-F1
#
_entry.id   AF-A0A9E4J5X6-F1
#
_cell.length_a   1.000
_cell.length_b   1.000
_cell.length_c   1.000
_cell.angle_alpha   90.00
_cell.angle_beta   90.00
_cell.angle_gamma   90.00
#
_symmetry.space_group_name_H-M   'P 1'
#
loop_
_entity.id
_entity.type
_entity.pdbx_description
1 polymer ?
#
loop_
_entity_poly.entity_id
_entity_poly.type
_entity_poly.pdbx_seq_one_letter_code
_entity_poly.pdbx_strand_id
1 'polypeptide(L)'
;ELLGTPALSDLVVSEIAAAYRSLEPADPPVAVRSSANAEDLPEASFAGQQDTYLNVRGEDAVVQAVRDCWASLWTPRAIAYRHQMGIDQGAVAMAVVVQVMVPSEVSGILFTANPATGERSEAIINASFGLGEAVVGGQVTPDTFVVDRASGEAKETMIGTKEQQIVQDGEQGTRLEEIDEAERGRSSLSPEAIRELVELGGAVEARFEGVPQDIEWAFRGGKLHLLQSRPIT
;
A
#
# COMPACT_ATOMS: atom_id res chain seq x y z
N GLU A 1 9.27 11.08 -21.73
CA GLU A 1 8.72 11.13 -23.10
C GLU A 1 8.82 9.79 -23.84
N LEU A 2 9.99 9.16 -23.99
CA LEU A 2 10.18 7.97 -24.86
C LEU A 2 9.32 6.71 -24.56
N LEU A 3 8.76 6.53 -23.36
CA LEU A 3 7.86 5.40 -23.04
C LEU A 3 6.36 5.78 -23.01
N GLY A 4 6.06 7.07 -22.95
CA GLY A 4 4.69 7.59 -23.03
C GLY A 4 4.18 7.73 -24.47
N THR A 5 5.03 7.46 -25.47
CA THR A 5 4.71 7.64 -26.90
C THR A 5 4.45 6.33 -27.65
N PRO A 6 5.21 5.23 -27.47
CA PRO A 6 4.94 3.98 -28.17
C PRO A 6 3.64 3.36 -27.67
N ALA A 7 2.76 2.98 -28.60
CA ALA A 7 1.57 2.21 -28.26
C ALA A 7 1.96 0.82 -27.75
N LEU A 8 1.25 0.34 -26.74
CA LEU A 8 1.32 -1.07 -26.35
C LEU A 8 0.84 -1.92 -27.52
N SER A 9 1.42 -3.10 -27.70
CA SER A 9 0.94 -4.03 -28.73
C SER A 9 -0.52 -4.42 -28.46
N ASP A 10 -1.32 -4.57 -29.52
CA ASP A 10 -2.74 -4.95 -29.42
C ASP A 10 -2.95 -6.23 -28.59
N LEU A 11 -2.01 -7.18 -28.66
CA LEU A 11 -2.03 -8.41 -27.86
C LEU A 11 -2.04 -8.10 -26.36
N VAL A 12 -1.07 -7.32 -25.88
CA VAL A 12 -0.95 -6.95 -24.45
C VAL A 12 -2.17 -6.18 -23.97
N VAL A 13 -2.67 -5.23 -24.78
CA VAL A 13 -3.90 -4.48 -24.45
C VAL A 13 -5.09 -5.44 -24.28
N SER A 14 -5.25 -6.39 -25.21
CA SER A 14 -6.33 -7.36 -25.17
C SER A 14 -6.26 -8.30 -23.97
N GLU A 15 -5.05 -8.70 -23.55
CA GLU A 15 -4.84 -9.58 -22.39
C GLU A 15 -5.13 -8.85 -21.07
N ILE A 16 -4.66 -7.61 -20.93
CA ILE A 16 -4.97 -6.79 -19.74
C ILE A 16 -6.47 -6.57 -19.61
N ALA A 17 -7.13 -6.17 -20.70
CA ALA A 17 -8.58 -5.95 -20.72
C ALA A 17 -9.37 -7.24 -20.41
N ALA A 18 -8.93 -8.39 -20.96
CA ALA A 18 -9.56 -9.67 -20.66
C ALA A 18 -9.40 -10.09 -19.20
N ALA A 19 -8.23 -9.87 -18.60
CA ALA A 19 -7.98 -10.13 -17.19
C ALA A 19 -8.80 -9.18 -16.29
N TYR A 20 -8.93 -7.91 -16.65
CA TYR A 20 -9.78 -6.98 -15.91
C TYR A 20 -11.25 -7.38 -15.94
N ARG A 21 -11.78 -7.77 -17.11
CA ARG A 21 -13.17 -8.26 -17.25
C ARG A 21 -13.48 -9.50 -16.42
N SER A 22 -12.48 -10.32 -16.08
CA SER A 22 -12.70 -11.52 -15.27
C SER A 22 -12.74 -11.24 -13.77
N LEU A 23 -12.45 -10.01 -13.33
CA LEU A 23 -12.58 -9.60 -11.94
C LEU A 23 -14.06 -9.49 -11.52
N GLU A 24 -14.30 -9.78 -10.25
CA GLU A 24 -15.60 -9.61 -9.61
C GLU A 24 -15.54 -8.56 -8.49
N PRO A 25 -16.60 -7.73 -8.32
CA PRO A 25 -17.78 -7.61 -9.18
C PRO A 25 -17.43 -7.05 -10.57
N ALA A 26 -18.35 -7.14 -11.54
CA ALA A 26 -18.10 -6.65 -12.89
C ALA A 26 -17.71 -5.16 -12.91
N ASP A 27 -16.70 -4.82 -13.72
CA ASP A 27 -16.10 -3.49 -13.83
C ASP A 27 -15.74 -2.87 -12.46
N PRO A 28 -14.96 -3.55 -11.60
CA PRO A 28 -14.69 -3.06 -10.25
C PRO A 28 -13.66 -1.93 -10.27
N PRO A 29 -13.67 -1.01 -9.29
CA PRO A 29 -12.53 -0.13 -9.09
C PRO A 29 -11.31 -0.96 -8.67
N VAL A 30 -10.15 -0.69 -9.25
CA VAL A 30 -8.90 -1.41 -8.97
C VAL A 30 -7.79 -0.46 -8.53
N ALA A 31 -6.86 -1.00 -7.74
CA ALA A 31 -5.55 -0.44 -7.50
C ALA A 31 -4.56 -1.06 -8.49
N VAL A 32 -3.79 -0.22 -9.19
CA VAL A 32 -2.74 -0.62 -10.13
C VAL A 32 -1.40 -0.26 -9.50
N ARG A 33 -0.67 -1.28 -9.07
CA ARG A 33 0.54 -1.15 -8.24
C ARG A 33 1.76 -1.66 -9.01
N SER A 34 2.82 -0.86 -9.02
CA SER A 34 4.11 -1.29 -9.54
C SER A 34 4.72 -2.40 -8.66
N SER A 35 5.38 -3.37 -9.28
CA SER A 35 6.10 -4.44 -8.60
C SER A 35 7.35 -4.81 -9.41
N ALA A 36 8.44 -4.11 -9.16
CA ALA A 36 9.70 -4.32 -9.88
C ALA A 36 10.64 -5.29 -9.18
N ASN A 37 11.41 -6.02 -9.98
CA ASN A 37 12.31 -7.08 -9.53
C ASN A 37 13.50 -6.58 -8.68
N ALA A 38 13.72 -5.28 -8.63
CA ALA A 38 14.78 -4.66 -7.84
C ALA A 38 14.26 -3.96 -6.58
N GLU A 39 12.95 -3.96 -6.30
CA GLU A 39 12.37 -3.13 -5.22
C GLU A 39 12.67 -3.62 -3.80
N ASP A 40 12.87 -4.92 -3.65
CA ASP A 40 13.04 -5.61 -2.36
C ASP A 40 14.45 -6.21 -2.23
N LEU A 41 15.46 -5.55 -2.80
CA LEU A 41 16.85 -5.96 -2.59
C LEU A 41 17.23 -5.71 -1.12
N PRO A 42 17.95 -6.64 -0.45
CA PRO A 42 18.31 -6.51 0.97
C PRO A 42 19.03 -5.21 1.34
N GLU A 43 19.68 -4.55 0.38
CA GLU A 43 20.44 -3.31 0.55
C GLU A 43 19.75 -2.09 -0.08
N ALA A 44 18.60 -2.25 -0.75
CA ALA A 44 17.91 -1.19 -1.47
C ALA A 44 16.39 -1.41 -1.44
N SER A 45 15.71 -0.73 -0.51
CA SER A 45 14.25 -0.58 -0.57
C SER A 45 13.90 0.56 -1.51
N PHE A 46 13.23 0.26 -2.63
CA PHE A 46 12.69 1.27 -3.55
C PHE A 46 11.39 1.90 -3.05
N ALA A 47 11.11 1.85 -1.75
CA ALA A 47 9.91 2.40 -1.15
C ALA A 47 9.63 3.83 -1.66
N GLY A 48 8.45 4.02 -2.26
CA GLY A 48 7.99 5.31 -2.77
C GLY A 48 8.66 5.81 -4.05
N GLN A 49 9.43 4.98 -4.77
CA GLN A 49 10.08 5.40 -6.01
C GLN A 49 9.21 5.27 -7.26
N GLN A 50 8.22 4.36 -7.23
CA GLN A 50 7.38 4.01 -8.36
C GLN A 50 5.91 4.38 -8.10
N ASP A 51 5.14 4.49 -9.19
CA ASP A 51 3.80 5.05 -9.14
C ASP A 51 2.77 3.95 -8.88
N THR A 52 1.80 4.27 -8.02
CA THR A 52 0.60 3.49 -7.78
C THR A 52 -0.60 4.34 -8.13
N TYR A 53 -1.58 3.73 -8.80
CA TYR A 53 -2.83 4.39 -9.17
C TYR A 53 -4.00 3.72 -8.46
N LEU A 54 -4.75 4.51 -7.70
CA LEU A 54 -5.90 4.05 -6.95
C LEU A 54 -7.20 4.44 -7.66
N ASN A 55 -8.25 3.66 -7.41
CA ASN A 55 -9.60 3.87 -7.92
C ASN A 55 -9.63 3.99 -9.45
N VAL A 56 -8.99 3.05 -10.14
CA VAL A 56 -9.03 2.98 -11.61
C VAL A 56 -10.21 2.11 -12.03
N ARG A 57 -11.05 2.57 -12.95
CA ARG A 57 -12.20 1.83 -13.47
C ARG A 57 -12.21 1.86 -15.01
N GLY A 58 -12.62 0.77 -15.64
CA GLY A 58 -12.73 0.64 -17.08
C GLY A 58 -11.45 0.15 -17.74
N GLU A 59 -11.62 -0.68 -18.78
CA GLU A 59 -10.53 -1.36 -19.48
C GLU A 59 -9.44 -0.40 -19.98
N ASP A 60 -9.84 0.66 -20.68
CA ASP A 60 -8.91 1.64 -21.26
C ASP A 60 -8.07 2.33 -20.17
N ALA A 61 -8.71 2.66 -19.05
CA ALA A 61 -8.01 3.31 -17.94
C ALA A 61 -7.07 2.36 -17.21
N VAL A 62 -7.43 1.09 -17.06
CA VAL A 62 -6.54 0.07 -16.48
C VAL A 62 -5.32 -0.16 -17.37
N VAL A 63 -5.52 -0.26 -18.69
CA VAL A 63 -4.42 -0.38 -19.66
C VAL A 63 -3.49 0.84 -19.58
N GLN A 64 -4.07 2.04 -19.48
CA GLN A 64 -3.30 3.27 -19.35
C GLN A 64 -2.53 3.31 -18.02
N ALA A 65 -3.15 2.96 -16.90
CA ALA A 65 -2.49 2.92 -15.59
C ALA A 65 -1.35 1.89 -15.55
N VAL A 66 -1.51 0.71 -16.16
CA VAL A 66 -0.44 -0.29 -16.28
C VAL A 66 0.74 0.27 -17.06
N ARG A 67 0.47 0.96 -18.16
CA ARG A 67 1.50 1.63 -18.96
C ARG A 67 2.22 2.71 -18.17
N ASP A 68 1.49 3.49 -17.38
CA ASP A 68 2.06 4.56 -16.58
C ASP A 68 2.94 4.01 -15.45
N CYS A 69 2.57 2.89 -14.81
CA CYS A 69 3.47 2.16 -13.90
C CYS A 69 4.78 1.74 -14.61
N TRP A 70 4.70 1.16 -15.82
CA TRP A 70 5.93 0.83 -16.56
C TRP A 70 6.78 2.05 -16.90
N ALA A 71 6.14 3.18 -17.21
CA ALA A 71 6.84 4.44 -17.45
C ALA A 71 7.48 5.01 -16.18
N SER A 72 6.89 4.78 -15.00
CA SER A 72 7.40 5.26 -13.71
C SER A 72 8.79 4.72 -13.38
N LEU A 73 9.14 3.54 -13.92
CA LEU A 73 10.47 2.95 -13.82
C LEU A 73 11.56 3.88 -14.38
N TRP A 74 11.22 4.76 -15.30
CA TRP A 74 12.18 5.60 -16.05
C TRP A 74 12.06 7.08 -15.71
N THR A 75 11.44 7.41 -14.58
CA THR A 75 11.47 8.76 -14.04
C THR A 75 12.91 9.17 -13.69
N PRO A 76 13.25 10.47 -13.71
CA PRO A 76 14.57 10.94 -13.31
C PRO A 76 14.97 10.47 -11.91
N ARG A 77 14.00 10.43 -10.99
CA ARG A 77 14.19 9.94 -9.62
C ARG A 77 14.58 8.46 -9.59
N ALA A 78 13.84 7.60 -10.29
CA ALA A 78 14.11 6.17 -10.32
C ALA A 78 15.45 5.84 -11.01
N ILE A 79 15.80 6.54 -12.09
CA ILE A 79 17.10 6.39 -12.77
C ILE A 79 18.25 6.79 -11.85
N ALA A 80 18.13 7.95 -11.20
CA ALA A 80 19.16 8.47 -10.30
C ALA A 80 19.39 7.53 -9.10
N TYR A 81 18.31 7.01 -8.51
CA TYR A 81 18.39 6.04 -7.41
C TYR A 81 19.13 4.78 -7.85
N ARG A 82 18.76 4.18 -8.99
CA ARG A 82 19.45 2.98 -9.52
C ARG A 82 20.93 3.25 -9.77
N HIS A 83 21.27 4.42 -10.30
CA HIS A 83 22.66 4.80 -10.51
C HIS A 83 23.44 4.88 -9.18
N GLN A 84 22.85 5.48 -8.14
CA GLN A 84 23.46 5.57 -6.81
C GLN A 84 23.66 4.19 -6.16
N MET A 85 22.71 3.27 -6.36
CA MET A 85 22.77 1.90 -5.84
C MET A 85 23.61 0.95 -6.72
N GLY A 86 24.19 1.44 -7.83
CA GLY A 86 24.97 0.62 -8.75
C GLY A 86 24.15 -0.45 -9.49
N ILE A 87 22.84 -0.27 -9.60
CA ILE A 87 21.93 -1.20 -10.27
C ILE A 87 21.97 -0.95 -11.78
N ASP A 88 22.18 -2.01 -12.55
CA ASP A 88 22.16 -1.94 -14.01
C ASP A 88 20.76 -1.55 -14.52
N GLN A 89 20.71 -0.47 -15.29
CA GLN A 89 19.47 0.05 -15.88
C GLN A 89 18.84 -0.96 -16.85
N GLY A 90 19.63 -1.81 -17.50
CA GLY A 90 19.14 -2.81 -18.45
C GLY A 90 18.58 -4.08 -17.81
N ALA A 91 18.85 -4.31 -16.52
CA ALA A 91 18.46 -5.53 -15.81
C ALA A 91 17.12 -5.41 -15.05
N VAL A 92 16.53 -4.21 -15.03
CA VAL A 92 15.30 -3.95 -14.26
C VAL A 92 14.07 -4.23 -15.09
N ALA A 93 13.14 -4.98 -14.50
CA ALA A 93 11.85 -5.30 -15.08
C ALA A 93 10.75 -5.06 -14.04
N MET A 94 9.55 -4.72 -14.52
CA MET A 94 8.40 -4.43 -13.66
C MET A 94 7.21 -5.29 -14.05
N ALA A 95 6.72 -6.07 -13.09
CA ALA A 95 5.36 -6.57 -13.08
C ALA A 95 4.42 -5.47 -12.57
N VAL A 96 3.14 -5.53 -12.95
CA VAL A 96 2.12 -4.62 -12.45
C VAL A 96 1.00 -5.45 -11.85
N VAL A 97 0.67 -5.17 -10.60
CA VAL A 97 -0.41 -5.82 -9.87
C VAL A 97 -1.68 -5.01 -10.06
N VAL A 98 -2.72 -5.65 -10.61
CA VAL A 98 -4.07 -5.09 -10.71
C VAL A 98 -4.94 -5.79 -9.68
N GLN A 99 -5.33 -5.08 -8.64
CA GLN A 99 -6.03 -5.62 -7.48
C GLN A 99 -7.37 -4.92 -7.30
N VAL A 100 -8.45 -5.67 -7.02
CA VAL A 100 -9.74 -5.07 -6.66
C VAL A 100 -9.55 -4.17 -5.43
N MET A 101 -10.02 -2.93 -5.56
CA MET A 101 -9.79 -1.91 -4.56
C MET A 101 -10.63 -2.17 -3.31
N VAL A 102 -10.03 -1.94 -2.14
CA VAL A 102 -10.74 -1.90 -0.86
C VAL A 102 -11.03 -0.43 -0.53
N PRO A 103 -12.29 0.03 -0.60
CA PRO A 103 -12.64 1.41 -0.26
C PRO A 103 -12.64 1.59 1.27
N SER A 104 -11.46 1.66 1.88
CA SER A 104 -11.31 1.58 3.33
C SER A 104 -11.84 2.80 4.08
N GLU A 105 -12.41 2.54 5.27
CA GLU A 105 -12.76 3.56 6.25
C GLU A 105 -11.56 3.90 7.13
N VAL A 106 -10.73 2.89 7.43
CA VAL A 106 -9.48 3.00 8.19
C VAL A 106 -8.46 2.11 7.51
N SER A 107 -7.23 2.58 7.38
CA SER A 107 -6.14 1.83 6.78
C SER A 107 -4.81 2.22 7.40
N GLY A 108 -3.79 1.42 7.14
CA GLY A 108 -2.52 1.63 7.79
C GLY A 108 -1.47 0.59 7.52
N ILE A 109 -0.45 0.66 8.35
CA ILE A 109 0.73 -0.20 8.30
C ILE A 109 0.84 -0.93 9.64
N LEU A 110 1.19 -2.22 9.59
CA LEU A 110 1.49 -3.05 10.74
C LEU A 110 2.91 -3.59 10.59
N PHE A 111 3.76 -3.30 11.57
CA PHE A 111 5.05 -3.96 11.73
C PHE A 111 4.93 -5.04 12.80
N THR A 112 5.34 -6.27 12.48
CA THR A 112 5.28 -7.40 13.44
C THR A 112 6.47 -7.43 14.42
N ALA A 113 7.41 -6.49 14.29
CA ALA A 113 8.43 -6.17 15.26
C ALA A 113 8.58 -4.64 15.35
N ASN A 114 9.03 -4.12 16.49
CA ASN A 114 9.27 -2.70 16.66
C ASN A 114 10.46 -2.24 15.78
N PRO A 115 10.26 -1.42 14.73
CA PRO A 115 11.33 -1.06 13.81
C PRO A 115 12.34 -0.09 14.41
N ALA A 116 12.00 0.60 15.51
CA ALA A 116 12.90 1.53 16.19
C ALA A 116 13.86 0.83 17.17
N THR A 117 13.41 -0.26 17.80
CA THR A 117 14.18 -0.96 18.84
C THR A 117 14.61 -2.38 18.45
N GLY A 118 13.98 -2.97 17.44
CA GLY A 118 14.14 -4.37 17.06
C GLY A 118 13.38 -5.35 17.96
N GLU A 119 12.58 -4.86 18.92
CA GLU A 119 11.84 -5.72 19.85
C GLU A 119 10.75 -6.51 19.12
N ARG A 120 10.85 -7.85 19.18
CA ARG A 120 9.96 -8.77 18.44
C ARG A 120 8.69 -9.12 19.21
N SER A 121 8.65 -8.88 20.53
CA SER A 121 7.44 -9.02 21.33
C SER A 121 6.45 -7.88 21.14
N GLU A 122 6.85 -6.83 20.40
CA GLU A 122 6.03 -5.66 20.11
C GLU A 122 5.63 -5.60 18.65
N ALA A 123 4.36 -5.28 18.40
CA ALA A 123 3.88 -4.88 17.09
C ALA A 123 3.62 -3.36 17.10
N ILE A 124 3.93 -2.69 15.99
CA ILE A 124 3.64 -1.28 15.80
C ILE A 124 2.57 -1.14 14.73
N ILE A 125 1.48 -0.46 15.07
CA ILE A 125 0.39 -0.19 14.14
C ILE A 125 0.30 1.31 13.92
N ASN A 126 0.43 1.74 12.66
CA ASN A 126 0.10 3.09 12.24
C ASN A 126 -1.24 3.07 11.52
N ALA A 127 -2.19 3.90 11.93
CA ALA A 127 -3.55 3.89 11.37
C ALA A 127 -4.09 5.31 11.15
N SER A 128 -4.80 5.51 10.04
CA SER A 128 -5.55 6.75 9.77
C SER A 128 -6.86 6.43 9.05
N PHE A 129 -7.76 7.41 9.01
CA PHE A 129 -9.01 7.31 8.27
C PHE A 129 -8.76 7.37 6.74
N GLY A 130 -9.66 6.74 5.99
CA GLY A 130 -9.63 6.70 4.52
C GLY A 130 -8.67 5.66 3.94
N LEU A 131 -8.15 5.95 2.75
CA LEU A 131 -7.26 5.09 1.97
C LEU A 131 -5.80 5.15 2.46
N GLY A 132 -5.10 4.00 2.36
CA GLY A 132 -3.78 3.81 2.98
C GLY A 132 -2.65 4.63 2.38
N GLU A 133 -2.85 5.17 1.18
CA GLU A 133 -1.89 6.05 0.49
C GLU A 133 -1.50 7.26 1.35
N ALA A 134 -2.42 7.76 2.18
CA ALA A 134 -2.16 8.91 3.05
C ALA A 134 -1.10 8.59 4.12
N VAL A 135 -1.15 7.37 4.67
CA VAL A 135 -0.23 6.90 5.71
C VAL A 135 1.12 6.54 5.09
N VAL A 136 1.12 5.76 4.01
CA VAL A 136 2.36 5.31 3.33
C VAL A 136 3.12 6.49 2.72
N GLY A 137 2.41 7.48 2.15
CA GLY A 137 3.00 8.68 1.57
C GLY A 137 3.42 9.74 2.59
N GLY A 138 3.19 9.53 3.89
CA GLY A 138 3.53 10.49 4.95
C GLY A 138 2.76 11.81 4.86
N GLN A 139 1.59 11.80 4.22
CA GLN A 139 0.77 12.99 4.01
C GLN A 139 -0.04 13.38 5.24
N VAL A 140 -0.26 12.42 6.15
CA VAL A 140 -1.03 12.60 7.38
C VAL A 140 -0.23 12.13 8.58
N THR A 141 -0.55 12.66 9.76
CA THR A 141 -0.03 12.13 11.03
C THR A 141 -1.01 11.08 11.56
N PRO A 142 -0.69 9.77 11.44
CA PRO A 142 -1.59 8.70 11.86
C PRO A 142 -1.58 8.52 13.38
N ASP A 143 -2.54 7.75 13.88
CA ASP A 143 -2.42 7.16 15.21
C ASP A 143 -1.28 6.12 15.20
N THR A 144 -0.60 5.99 16.34
CA THR A 144 0.45 4.99 16.55
C THR A 144 0.13 4.17 17.79
N PHE A 145 0.09 2.85 17.63
CA PHE A 145 -0.14 1.90 18.72
C PHE A 145 1.08 1.01 18.88
N VAL A 146 1.64 0.97 20.09
CA VAL A 146 2.65 -0.01 20.48
C VAL A 146 1.92 -1.14 21.20
N VAL A 147 1.94 -2.33 20.63
CA VAL A 147 1.08 -3.45 21.04
C VAL A 147 1.92 -4.60 21.55
N ASP A 148 1.59 -5.13 22.72
CA ASP A 148 2.15 -6.39 23.19
C ASP A 148 1.58 -7.54 22.37
N ARG A 149 2.42 -8.30 21.66
CA ARG A 149 1.95 -9.37 20.77
C ARG A 149 1.38 -10.57 21.52
N ALA A 150 1.75 -10.77 22.80
CA ALA A 150 1.28 -11.91 23.58
C ALA A 150 -0.11 -11.66 24.14
N SER A 151 -0.39 -10.45 24.65
CA SER A 151 -1.73 -10.09 25.14
C SER A 151 -2.64 -9.52 24.05
N GLY A 152 -2.09 -8.97 22.97
CA GLY A 152 -2.82 -8.22 21.95
C GLY A 152 -3.29 -6.84 22.43
N GLU A 153 -2.77 -6.35 23.55
CA GLU A 153 -3.16 -5.06 24.14
C GLU A 153 -2.16 -3.95 23.79
N ALA A 154 -2.69 -2.75 23.54
CA ALA A 154 -1.86 -1.57 23.32
C ALA A 154 -1.20 -1.14 24.65
N LYS A 155 0.12 -1.22 24.72
CA LYS A 155 0.94 -0.67 25.81
C LYS A 155 0.95 0.85 25.76
N GLU A 156 0.97 1.41 24.56
CA GLU A 156 0.99 2.84 24.30
C GLU A 156 0.09 3.18 23.12
N THR A 157 -0.57 4.33 23.20
CA THR A 157 -1.42 4.87 22.14
C THR A 157 -1.12 6.35 22.00
N MET A 158 -0.65 6.74 20.82
CA MET A 158 -0.45 8.13 20.42
C MET A 158 -1.48 8.48 19.35
N ILE A 159 -2.36 9.43 19.66
CA ILE A 159 -3.40 9.88 18.73
C ILE A 159 -2.81 10.95 17.81
N GLY A 160 -2.81 10.68 16.52
CA GLY A 160 -2.36 11.61 15.49
C GLY A 160 -3.40 12.69 15.19
N THR A 161 -2.97 13.78 14.56
CA THR A 161 -3.85 14.92 14.23
C THR A 161 -4.88 14.56 13.17
N LYS A 162 -4.58 13.62 12.27
CA LYS A 162 -5.47 13.11 11.21
C LYS A 162 -6.27 14.25 10.55
N GLU A 163 -5.61 15.32 10.12
CA GLU A 163 -6.30 16.52 9.62
C GLU A 163 -7.01 16.28 8.28
N GLN A 164 -6.48 15.35 7.50
CA GLN A 164 -6.97 15.00 6.17
C GLN A 164 -7.00 13.48 5.98
N GLN A 165 -7.79 13.02 5.03
CA GLN A 165 -7.85 11.64 4.54
C GLN A 165 -7.87 11.62 3.02
N ILE A 166 -7.37 10.53 2.43
CA ILE A 166 -7.58 10.26 1.01
C ILE A 166 -8.86 9.44 0.86
N VAL A 167 -9.75 9.88 -0.03
CA VAL A 167 -10.98 9.18 -0.42
C VAL A 167 -11.04 9.00 -1.94
N GLN A 168 -11.94 8.13 -2.41
CA GLN A 168 -12.23 7.99 -3.84
C GLN A 168 -12.83 9.29 -4.40
N ASP A 169 -12.37 9.72 -5.57
CA ASP A 169 -12.93 10.87 -6.28
C ASP A 169 -13.93 10.42 -7.36
N GLY A 170 -15.18 10.21 -6.94
CA GLY A 170 -16.22 9.69 -7.83
C GLY A 170 -15.84 8.34 -8.43
N GLU A 171 -15.93 8.22 -9.76
CA GLU A 171 -15.66 6.96 -10.48
C GLU A 171 -14.18 6.69 -10.74
N GLN A 172 -13.30 7.70 -10.61
CA GLN A 172 -11.89 7.54 -10.95
C GLN A 172 -10.95 8.42 -10.13
N GLY A 173 -9.86 7.83 -9.65
CA GLY A 173 -8.83 8.53 -8.89
C GLY A 173 -9.23 8.81 -7.45
N THR A 174 -8.40 9.61 -6.78
CA THR A 174 -8.53 9.92 -5.37
C THR A 174 -8.40 11.41 -5.12
N ARG A 175 -8.95 11.87 -4.01
CA ARG A 175 -8.83 13.25 -3.56
C ARG A 175 -8.58 13.31 -2.06
N LEU A 176 -7.93 14.39 -1.63
CA LEU A 176 -7.82 14.74 -0.23
C LEU A 176 -9.12 15.36 0.26
N GLU A 177 -9.52 15.00 1.47
CA GLU A 177 -10.67 15.55 2.18
C GLU A 177 -10.26 15.88 3.61
N GLU A 178 -10.73 17.02 4.13
CA GLU A 178 -10.53 17.37 5.53
C GLU A 178 -11.38 16.48 6.43
N ILE A 179 -10.80 16.02 7.53
CA ILE A 179 -11.55 15.29 8.56
C ILE A 179 -12.18 16.30 9.50
N ASP A 180 -13.43 16.05 9.91
CA ASP A 180 -14.14 16.86 10.90
C ASP A 180 -13.33 16.94 12.20
N GLU A 181 -13.19 18.15 12.76
CA GLU A 181 -12.37 18.40 13.95
C GLU A 181 -12.78 17.52 15.15
N ALA A 182 -14.07 17.20 15.26
CA ALA A 182 -14.61 16.31 16.29
C ALA A 182 -14.14 14.85 16.15
N GLU A 183 -13.74 14.42 14.94
CA GLU A 183 -13.27 13.06 14.66
C GLU A 183 -11.74 12.93 14.75
N ARG A 184 -11.00 14.02 14.51
CA ARG A 184 -9.52 14.05 14.55
C ARG A 184 -8.94 13.51 15.86
N GLY A 185 -9.55 13.87 16.99
CA GLY A 185 -9.10 13.44 18.32
C GLY A 185 -9.51 12.02 18.72
N ARG A 186 -10.28 11.31 17.87
CA ARG A 186 -10.70 9.93 18.15
C ARG A 186 -9.64 8.96 17.67
N SER A 187 -9.53 7.83 18.39
CA SER A 187 -8.77 6.67 17.92
C SER A 187 -9.41 6.13 16.64
N SER A 188 -8.58 5.92 15.63
CA SER A 188 -8.96 5.28 14.37
C SER A 188 -9.23 3.78 14.51
N LEU A 189 -8.69 3.14 15.56
CA LEU A 189 -8.88 1.71 15.83
C LEU A 189 -9.54 1.46 17.19
N SER A 190 -10.37 0.42 17.23
CA SER A 190 -10.86 -0.16 18.47
C SER A 190 -9.85 -1.18 19.03
N PRO A 191 -9.91 -1.52 20.33
CA PRO A 191 -9.11 -2.61 20.90
C PRO A 191 -9.32 -3.95 20.18
N GLU A 192 -10.52 -4.22 19.68
CA GLU A 192 -10.85 -5.42 18.91
C GLU A 192 -10.11 -5.45 17.57
N ALA A 193 -10.09 -4.32 16.85
CA ALA A 193 -9.38 -4.20 15.59
C ALA A 193 -7.86 -4.33 15.77
N ILE A 194 -7.30 -3.82 16.88
CA ILE A 194 -5.89 -3.99 17.23
C ILE A 194 -5.55 -5.47 17.42
N ARG A 195 -6.39 -6.23 18.16
CA ARG A 195 -6.18 -7.68 18.34
C ARG A 195 -6.26 -8.43 17.01
N GLU A 196 -7.24 -8.12 16.16
CA GLU A 196 -7.39 -8.73 14.83
C GLU A 196 -6.15 -8.48 13.95
N LEU A 197 -5.59 -7.27 14.00
CA LEU A 197 -4.35 -6.94 13.29
C LEU A 197 -3.14 -7.72 13.82
N VAL A 198 -2.99 -7.87 15.14
CA VAL A 198 -1.90 -8.67 15.73
C VAL A 198 -2.03 -10.14 15.33
N GLU A 199 -3.24 -10.69 15.33
CA GLU A 199 -3.50 -12.07 14.88
C GLU A 199 -3.15 -12.25 13.40
N LEU A 200 -3.57 -11.31 12.53
CA LEU A 200 -3.18 -11.30 11.12
C LEU A 200 -1.65 -11.24 10.97
N GLY A 201 -0.99 -10.30 11.65
CA GLY A 201 0.45 -10.14 11.59
C GLY A 201 1.21 -11.39 12.00
N GLY A 202 0.80 -12.03 13.10
CA GLY A 202 1.37 -13.31 13.53
C GLY A 202 1.17 -14.43 12.52
N ALA A 203 -0.01 -14.51 11.89
CA ALA A 203 -0.28 -15.50 10.85
C ALA A 203 0.59 -15.28 9.60
N VAL A 204 0.78 -14.01 9.18
CA VAL A 204 1.62 -13.66 8.02
C VAL A 204 3.09 -13.92 8.32
N GLU A 205 3.61 -13.47 9.47
CA GLU A 205 4.98 -13.75 9.91
C GLU A 205 5.28 -15.26 9.96
N ALA A 206 4.33 -16.07 10.45
CA ALA A 206 4.47 -17.53 10.46
C ALA A 206 4.53 -18.14 9.04
N ARG A 207 3.84 -17.54 8.05
CA ARG A 207 3.92 -17.97 6.64
C ARG A 207 5.27 -17.66 6.01
N PHE A 208 5.97 -16.65 6.51
CA PHE A 208 7.32 -16.27 6.09
C PHE A 208 8.39 -16.74 7.08
N GLU A 209 8.20 -17.93 7.66
CA GLU A 209 9.21 -18.63 8.48
C GLU A 209 9.71 -17.82 9.70
N GLY A 210 8.87 -16.93 10.25
CA GLY A 210 9.22 -16.11 11.41
C GLY A 210 10.02 -14.85 11.09
N VAL A 211 10.16 -14.50 9.81
CA VAL A 211 10.75 -13.22 9.39
C VAL A 211 9.75 -12.09 9.69
N PRO A 212 10.13 -11.06 10.48
CA PRO A 212 9.25 -9.94 10.77
C PRO A 212 8.76 -9.26 9.49
N GLN A 213 7.50 -8.82 9.50
CA GLN A 213 6.83 -8.28 8.32
C GLN A 213 6.36 -6.84 8.54
N ASP A 214 6.44 -6.05 7.48
CA ASP A 214 5.78 -4.78 7.25
C ASP A 214 4.55 -5.05 6.35
N ILE A 215 3.35 -4.80 6.87
CA ILE A 215 2.07 -5.21 6.29
C ILE A 215 1.20 -3.98 6.07
N GLU A 216 0.77 -3.75 4.82
CA GLU A 216 -0.30 -2.80 4.52
C GLU A 216 -1.66 -3.47 4.68
N TRP A 217 -2.57 -2.78 5.34
CA TRP A 217 -3.91 -3.30 5.64
C TRP A 217 -4.99 -2.24 5.51
N ALA A 218 -6.23 -2.71 5.40
CA ALA A 218 -7.42 -1.87 5.29
C ALA A 218 -8.62 -2.50 6.01
N PHE A 219 -9.41 -1.67 6.70
CA PHE A 219 -10.74 -2.01 7.20
C PHE A 219 -11.83 -1.41 6.31
N ARG A 220 -12.83 -2.23 5.95
CA ARG A 220 -14.05 -1.79 5.28
C ARG A 220 -15.24 -2.52 5.87
N GLY A 221 -16.22 -1.78 6.40
CA GLY A 221 -17.42 -2.37 7.03
C GLY A 221 -17.08 -3.33 8.17
N GLY A 222 -16.03 -3.03 8.95
CA GLY A 222 -15.54 -3.87 10.04
C GLY A 222 -14.80 -5.14 9.60
N LYS A 223 -14.53 -5.34 8.32
CA LYS A 223 -13.73 -6.46 7.80
C LYS A 223 -12.30 -6.03 7.52
N LEU A 224 -11.33 -6.78 8.03
CA LEU A 224 -9.91 -6.60 7.74
C LEU A 224 -9.51 -7.20 6.40
N HIS A 225 -8.68 -6.47 5.65
CA HIS A 225 -8.06 -6.87 4.40
C HIS A 225 -6.55 -6.67 4.46
N LEU A 226 -5.78 -7.70 4.10
CA LEU A 226 -4.34 -7.60 3.83
C LEU A 226 -4.14 -7.09 2.39
N LEU A 227 -3.39 -6.02 2.22
CA LEU A 227 -3.12 -5.40 0.92
C LEU A 227 -1.73 -5.75 0.40
N GLN A 228 -0.73 -5.77 1.28
CA GLN A 228 0.67 -6.06 0.95
C GLN A 228 1.39 -6.60 2.19
N SER A 229 2.44 -7.41 1.98
CA SER A 229 3.39 -7.81 3.02
C SER A 229 4.80 -7.82 2.43
N ARG A 230 5.77 -7.36 3.20
CA ARG A 230 7.21 -7.44 2.87
C ARG A 230 8.03 -7.65 4.15
N PRO A 231 9.24 -8.21 4.06
CA PRO A 231 10.08 -8.35 5.24
C PRO A 231 10.53 -6.98 5.78
N ILE A 232 10.65 -6.86 7.10
CA ILE A 232 11.33 -5.74 7.75
C ILE A 232 12.84 -5.94 7.53
N THR A 233 13.51 -4.96 6.92
CA THR A 233 14.95 -4.95 6.66
C THR A 233 15.73 -4.17 7.72
#